data_AF-A0A6B3F289-F1
#
_entry.id   AF-A0A6B3F289-F1
#
_cell.length_a   1.000
_cell.length_b   1.000
_cell.length_c   1.000
_cell.angle_alpha   90.00
_cell.angle_beta   90.00
_cell.angle_gamma   90.00
#
_symmetry.space_group_name_H-M   'P 1'
#
loop_
_entity.id
_entity.type
_entity.pdbx_description
1 polymer ?
#
loop_
_entity_poly.entity_id
_entity_poly.type
_entity_poly.pdbx_seq_one_letter_code
_entity_poly.pdbx_strand_id
1 'polypeptide(L)'
;MPAPELTAAVPPSRTATEPAGPGRTYRADDGDHADLLSMLLHARDADTGEPMTDAEIRDELINILIAGTEVTAMTLAWTFHELDQHPDIAERCRAEALAATADGPVTVEALPGLGLIDRVLNEVCRRHAALFLMRRTTARVWCRFG
;
A
#
# COMPACT_ATOMS: atom_id res chain seq x y z
N MET A 1 -31.08 12.06 -17.96
CA MET A 1 -31.15 10.70 -17.41
C MET A 1 -30.43 10.69 -16.08
N PRO A 2 -31.04 10.27 -14.97
CA PRO A 2 -30.34 10.21 -13.68
C PRO A 2 -29.32 9.06 -13.69
N ALA A 3 -28.17 9.27 -13.08
CA ALA A 3 -27.08 8.29 -12.97
C ALA A 3 -27.50 7.12 -12.07
N PRO A 4 -27.10 5.87 -12.35
CA PRO A 4 -27.38 4.75 -11.46
C PRO A 4 -26.52 4.88 -10.19
N GLU A 5 -27.16 4.77 -9.03
CA GLU A 5 -26.53 4.71 -7.72
C GLU A 5 -25.59 3.49 -7.63
N LEU A 6 -24.30 3.76 -7.51
CA LEU A 6 -23.25 2.76 -7.36
C LEU A 6 -23.15 2.35 -5.87
N THR A 7 -24.22 1.76 -5.33
CA THR A 7 -24.15 1.03 -4.04
C THR A 7 -23.65 -0.38 -4.33
N ALA A 8 -22.37 -0.50 -4.65
CA ALA A 8 -21.65 -1.74 -4.42
C ALA A 8 -21.27 -1.73 -2.94
N ALA A 9 -21.94 -2.56 -2.14
CA ALA A 9 -21.49 -2.82 -0.79
C ALA A 9 -20.06 -3.36 -0.86
N VAL A 10 -19.09 -2.55 -0.45
CA VAL A 10 -17.75 -3.03 -0.11
C VAL A 10 -17.99 -4.15 0.92
N PRO A 11 -17.61 -5.41 0.63
CA PRO A 11 -17.69 -6.45 1.66
C PRO A 11 -16.89 -5.92 2.84
N PRO A 12 -17.37 -6.09 4.09
CA PRO A 12 -16.64 -5.55 5.22
C PRO A 12 -15.21 -6.06 5.11
N SER A 13 -14.26 -5.12 4.99
CA SER A 13 -12.90 -5.43 5.39
C SER A 13 -13.04 -6.12 6.73
N ARG A 14 -12.28 -7.19 7.00
CA ARG A 14 -12.21 -7.75 8.34
C ARG A 14 -11.78 -6.60 9.24
N THR A 15 -12.74 -5.89 9.80
CA THR A 15 -12.50 -4.80 10.69
C THR A 15 -11.96 -5.50 11.92
N ALA A 16 -10.82 -5.02 12.40
CA ALA A 16 -10.31 -5.36 13.72
C ALA A 16 -11.24 -4.81 14.81
N THR A 17 -12.54 -5.15 14.73
CA THR A 17 -13.60 -4.74 15.65
C THR A 17 -14.17 -5.95 16.37
N GLU A 18 -13.32 -6.92 16.71
CA GLU A 18 -13.50 -7.58 17.99
C GLU A 18 -12.77 -6.73 19.03
N PRO A 19 -13.43 -6.34 20.14
CA PRO A 19 -12.73 -5.63 21.20
C PRO A 19 -11.59 -6.52 21.68
N ALA A 20 -10.37 -6.01 21.59
CA ALA A 20 -9.20 -6.65 22.16
C ALA A 20 -9.52 -6.99 23.62
N GLY A 21 -9.71 -8.28 23.91
CA GLY A 21 -9.71 -8.80 25.27
C GLY A 21 -8.42 -8.38 25.98
N PRO A 22 -8.34 -8.52 27.31
CA PRO A 22 -7.24 -7.98 28.10
C PRO A 22 -5.89 -8.37 27.49
N GLY A 23 -5.19 -7.33 26.99
CA GLY A 23 -3.89 -7.31 26.33
C GLY A 23 -3.22 -8.66 26.04
N ARG A 24 -3.58 -9.30 24.93
CA ARG A 24 -2.69 -10.30 24.32
C ARG A 24 -1.56 -9.52 23.65
N THR A 25 -0.35 -9.61 24.20
CA THR A 25 0.82 -9.07 23.49
C THR A 25 0.98 -9.86 22.19
N TYR A 26 1.30 -9.18 21.09
CA TYR A 26 1.47 -9.82 19.78
C TYR A 26 2.44 -11.01 19.84
N ARG A 27 3.47 -10.93 20.70
CA ARG A 27 4.42 -12.04 20.98
C ARG A 27 3.86 -13.20 21.81
N ALA A 28 2.81 -12.98 22.60
CA ALA A 28 2.16 -14.06 23.33
C ALA A 28 1.24 -14.90 22.41
N ASP A 29 0.95 -14.37 21.21
CA ASP A 29 0.44 -15.15 20.10
C ASP A 29 1.65 -15.64 19.30
N ASP A 30 2.09 -16.87 19.54
CA ASP A 30 3.30 -17.47 18.93
C ASP A 30 3.06 -17.85 17.44
N GLY A 31 2.22 -17.07 16.75
CA GLY A 31 1.72 -17.33 15.41
C GLY A 31 2.38 -16.42 14.38
N ASP A 32 2.80 -16.99 13.26
CA ASP A 32 3.04 -16.22 12.05
C ASP A 32 1.69 -15.72 11.51
N HIS A 33 1.46 -14.41 11.61
CA HIS A 33 0.23 -13.77 11.16
C HIS A 33 0.26 -13.40 9.66
N ALA A 34 1.34 -13.75 8.94
CA ALA A 34 1.56 -13.40 7.54
C ALA A 34 1.41 -11.89 7.26
N ASP A 35 1.80 -11.07 8.24
CA ASP A 35 1.78 -9.61 8.16
C ASP A 35 3.20 -9.01 8.29
N LEU A 36 3.30 -7.71 8.06
CA LEU A 36 4.57 -6.98 8.11
C LEU A 36 5.24 -7.02 9.49
N LEU A 37 4.48 -7.00 10.59
CA LEU A 37 5.02 -7.06 11.95
C LEU A 37 5.60 -8.45 12.24
N SER A 38 4.91 -9.52 11.83
CA SER A 38 5.44 -10.88 11.81
C SER A 38 6.73 -10.95 11.01
N MET A 39 6.77 -10.35 9.81
CA MET A 39 8.00 -10.32 8.99
C MET A 39 9.16 -9.61 9.71
N LEU A 40 8.93 -8.46 10.34
CA LEU A 40 9.98 -7.71 11.07
C LEU A 40 10.46 -8.45 12.32
N LEU A 41 9.58 -9.16 13.03
CA LEU A 41 9.96 -9.98 14.19
C LEU A 41 10.82 -11.19 13.80
N HIS A 42 10.59 -11.75 12.61
CA HIS A 42 11.35 -12.87 12.07
C HIS A 42 12.58 -12.44 11.25
N ALA A 43 12.69 -11.16 10.90
CA ALA A 43 13.82 -10.61 10.17
C ALA A 43 15.13 -10.78 10.96
N ARG A 44 16.20 -11.14 10.25
CA ARG A 44 17.56 -11.26 10.78
C ARG A 44 18.51 -10.50 9.88
N ASP A 45 19.45 -9.80 10.48
CA ASP A 45 20.52 -9.13 9.74
C ASP A 45 21.37 -10.15 8.96
N ALA A 46 21.67 -9.87 7.70
CA ALA A 46 22.28 -10.84 6.81
C ALA A 46 23.76 -11.13 7.14
N ASP A 47 24.45 -10.17 7.76
CA ASP A 47 25.88 -10.27 8.06
C ASP A 47 26.14 -10.79 9.48
N THR A 48 25.31 -10.37 10.43
CA THR A 48 25.46 -10.68 11.87
C THR A 48 24.51 -11.76 12.37
N GLY A 49 23.39 -11.99 11.69
CA GLY A 49 22.34 -12.91 12.11
C GLY A 49 21.48 -12.42 13.27
N GLU A 50 21.70 -11.19 13.75
CA GLU A 50 20.98 -10.62 14.89
C GLU A 50 19.53 -10.23 14.51
N PRO A 51 18.55 -10.39 15.43
CA PRO A 51 17.20 -9.87 15.24
C PRO A 51 17.14 -8.36 15.46
N MET A 52 16.09 -7.73 14.93
CA MET A 52 15.78 -6.34 15.29
C MET A 52 15.29 -6.26 16.74
N THR A 53 15.72 -5.21 17.44
CA THR A 53 15.20 -4.85 18.77
C THR A 53 13.78 -4.28 18.66
N ASP A 54 13.04 -4.27 19.77
CA ASP A 54 11.68 -3.68 19.82
C ASP A 54 11.65 -2.20 19.41
N ALA A 55 12.72 -1.47 19.73
CA ALA A 55 12.86 -0.08 19.34
C ALA A 55 13.02 0.05 17.82
N GLU A 56 13.90 -0.75 17.22
CA GLU A 56 14.12 -0.76 15.76
C GLU A 56 12.87 -1.21 15.01
N ILE A 57 12.16 -2.24 15.49
CA ILE A 57 10.90 -2.69 14.88
C ILE A 57 9.86 -1.58 14.89
N ARG A 58 9.67 -0.90 16.04
CA ARG A 58 8.73 0.21 16.15
C ARG A 58 9.12 1.34 15.21
N ASP A 59 10.39 1.72 15.17
CA ASP A 59 10.87 2.83 14.37
C ASP A 59 10.71 2.52 12.87
N GLU A 60 10.95 1.27 12.45
CA GLU A 60 10.72 0.83 11.07
C GLU A 60 9.24 0.78 10.69
N LEU A 61 8.35 0.33 11.59
CA LEU A 61 6.90 0.37 11.35
C LEU A 61 6.40 1.80 11.14
N ILE A 62 6.86 2.75 11.95
CA ILE A 62 6.52 4.16 11.80
C ILE A 62 7.04 4.68 10.46
N ASN A 63 8.27 4.33 10.09
CA ASN A 63 8.88 4.72 8.82
C ASN A 63 8.05 4.23 7.62
N ILE A 64 7.69 2.95 7.59
CA ILE A 64 6.87 2.36 6.52
C ILE A 64 5.49 3.01 6.43
N LEU A 65 4.84 3.24 7.58
CA LEU A 65 3.51 3.87 7.63
C LEU A 65 3.55 5.28 7.05
N ILE A 66 4.53 6.09 7.44
CA ILE A 66 4.68 7.46 6.94
C ILE A 66 5.03 7.45 5.45
N ALA A 67 6.00 6.64 5.04
CA ALA A 67 6.47 6.59 3.66
C ALA A 67 5.38 6.15 2.68
N GLY A 68 4.53 5.20 3.07
CA GLY A 68 3.50 4.64 2.19
C GLY A 68 2.21 5.44 2.12
N THR A 69 1.77 6.02 3.25
CA THR A 69 0.41 6.57 3.36
C THR A 69 0.20 7.81 2.50
N GLU A 70 1.04 8.82 2.66
CA GLU A 70 0.87 10.10 1.97
C GLU A 70 1.11 9.98 0.47
N VAL A 71 2.13 9.20 0.07
CA VAL A 71 2.49 8.96 -1.34
C VAL A 71 1.38 8.23 -2.08
N THR A 72 0.81 7.17 -1.48
CA THR A 72 -0.26 6.39 -2.10
C THR A 72 -1.54 7.22 -2.20
N ALA A 73 -1.92 7.94 -1.13
CA ALA A 73 -3.09 8.79 -1.12
C ALA A 73 -3.02 9.89 -2.20
N MET A 74 -1.87 10.55 -2.33
CA MET A 74 -1.67 11.58 -3.36
C MET A 74 -1.72 11.00 -4.78
N THR A 75 -1.14 9.83 -5.01
CA THR A 75 -1.21 9.13 -6.30
C THR A 75 -2.65 8.83 -6.70
N LEU A 76 -3.46 8.33 -5.76
CA LEU A 76 -4.89 8.06 -5.99
C LEU A 76 -5.68 9.34 -6.25
N ALA A 77 -5.42 10.41 -5.48
CA ALA A 77 -6.08 11.70 -5.70
C ALA A 77 -5.85 12.24 -7.11
N TRP A 78 -4.60 12.23 -7.60
CA TRP A 78 -4.28 12.62 -8.96
C TRP A 78 -4.86 11.67 -10.01
N THR A 79 -4.92 10.37 -9.71
CA THR A 79 -5.54 9.38 -10.59
C THR A 79 -7.01 9.70 -10.82
N PHE A 80 -7.79 9.93 -9.76
CA PHE A 80 -9.19 10.29 -9.90
C PHE A 80 -9.38 11.65 -10.58
N HIS A 81 -8.50 12.62 -10.32
CA HIS A 81 -8.52 13.89 -11.03
C HIS A 81 -8.31 13.71 -12.54
N GLU A 82 -7.30 12.95 -12.98
CA GLU A 82 -7.03 12.71 -14.40
C GLU A 82 -8.16 11.91 -15.07
N LEU A 83 -8.77 10.94 -14.37
CA LEU A 83 -9.90 10.17 -14.90
C LEU A 83 -11.15 11.04 -15.09
N ASP A 84 -11.43 11.99 -14.19
CA ASP A 84 -12.52 12.95 -14.34
C ASP A 84 -12.36 13.81 -15.61
N GLN A 85 -11.12 14.17 -15.95
CA GLN A 85 -10.81 14.93 -17.16
C GLN A 85 -10.82 14.09 -18.46
N HIS A 86 -10.78 12.75 -18.36
CA HIS A 86 -10.73 11.81 -19.48
C HIS A 86 -11.80 10.72 -19.35
N PRO A 87 -13.09 11.07 -19.56
CA PRO A 87 -14.22 10.17 -19.29
C PRO A 87 -14.22 8.89 -20.14
N ASP A 88 -13.65 8.93 -21.35
CA ASP A 88 -13.48 7.76 -22.21
C ASP A 88 -12.51 6.74 -21.59
N ILE A 89 -11.42 7.21 -20.98
CA ILE A 89 -10.46 6.37 -20.25
C ILE A 89 -11.08 5.86 -18.95
N ALA A 90 -11.77 6.73 -18.21
CA ALA A 90 -12.46 6.36 -16.98
C ALA A 90 -13.45 5.20 -17.19
N GLU A 91 -14.26 5.27 -18.25
CA GLU A 91 -15.22 4.22 -18.58
C GLU A 91 -14.54 2.89 -18.92
N ARG A 92 -13.40 2.93 -19.61
CA ARG A 92 -12.61 1.73 -19.93
C ARG A 92 -11.94 1.13 -18.68
N CYS A 93 -11.41 1.96 -17.78
CA CYS A 93 -10.87 1.52 -16.49
C CYS A 93 -11.97 0.88 -15.63
N ARG A 94 -13.16 1.47 -15.61
CA ARG A 94 -14.33 0.91 -14.91
C ARG A 94 -14.72 -0.45 -15.47
N ALA A 95 -14.75 -0.60 -16.80
CA ALA A 95 -15.03 -1.89 -17.44
C ALA A 95 -13.97 -2.95 -17.10
N GLU A 96 -12.68 -2.58 -17.10
CA GLU A 96 -11.59 -3.47 -16.71
C GLU A 96 -11.69 -3.91 -15.24
N ALA A 97 -11.95 -2.97 -14.32
CA ALA A 97 -12.15 -3.26 -12.90
C ALA A 97 -13.34 -4.19 -12.67
N LEU A 98 -14.48 -3.93 -13.34
CA LEU A 98 -15.66 -4.79 -13.24
C LEU A 98 -15.41 -6.20 -13.75
N ALA A 99 -14.70 -6.35 -14.87
CA ALA A 99 -14.33 -7.65 -15.40
C ALA A 99 -13.45 -8.43 -14.41
N ALA A 100 -12.51 -7.77 -13.75
CA ALA A 100 -11.66 -8.40 -12.74
C ALA A 100 -12.41 -8.81 -11.46
N THR A 101 -13.55 -8.16 -11.16
CA THR A 101 -14.40 -8.47 -10.00
C THR A 101 -15.59 -9.38 -10.32
N ALA A 102 -15.73 -9.84 -11.57
CA ALA A 102 -16.91 -10.58 -12.01
C ALA A 102 -17.13 -11.89 -11.22
N ASP A 103 -16.02 -12.55 -10.84
CA ASP A 103 -16.03 -13.84 -10.13
C ASP A 103 -15.78 -13.71 -8.62
N GLY A 104 -15.77 -12.48 -8.07
CA GLY A 104 -15.55 -12.22 -6.65
C GLY A 104 -14.59 -11.06 -6.37
N PRO A 105 -14.07 -10.94 -5.14
CA PRO A 105 -13.08 -9.93 -4.79
C PRO A 105 -11.83 -10.04 -5.67
N VAL A 106 -11.20 -8.89 -5.96
CA VAL A 106 -9.92 -8.87 -6.67
C VAL A 106 -8.88 -9.65 -5.86
N THR A 107 -8.23 -10.63 -6.49
CA THR A 107 -7.12 -11.37 -5.90
C THR A 107 -5.78 -10.80 -6.38
N VAL A 108 -4.68 -11.12 -5.69
CA VAL A 108 -3.33 -10.67 -6.08
C VAL A 108 -2.96 -11.18 -7.46
N GLU A 109 -3.39 -12.40 -7.80
CA GLU A 109 -3.14 -13.07 -9.07
C GLU A 109 -3.87 -12.39 -10.25
N ALA A 110 -4.95 -11.64 -9.97
CA ALA A 110 -5.69 -10.90 -10.98
C ALA A 110 -5.03 -9.55 -11.34
N LEU A 111 -4.15 -9.01 -10.48
CA LEU A 111 -3.54 -7.68 -10.66
C LEU A 111 -2.76 -7.53 -11.98
N PRO A 112 -1.96 -8.52 -12.45
CA PRO A 112 -1.29 -8.41 -13.75
C PRO A 112 -2.25 -8.28 -14.94
N GLY A 113 -3.52 -8.65 -14.77
CA GLY A 113 -4.57 -8.51 -15.79
C GLY A 113 -5.14 -7.09 -15.92
N LEU A 114 -4.86 -6.19 -14.98
CA LEU A 114 -5.36 -4.81 -14.94
C LEU A 114 -4.49 -3.85 -15.77
N GLY A 115 -4.26 -4.20 -17.04
CA GLY A 115 -3.26 -3.56 -17.87
C GLY A 115 -3.56 -2.10 -18.26
N LEU A 116 -4.82 -1.66 -18.30
CA LEU A 116 -5.16 -0.26 -18.50
C LEU A 116 -4.99 0.55 -17.21
N ILE A 117 -5.46 0.05 -16.08
CA ILE A 117 -5.31 0.69 -14.77
C ILE A 117 -3.82 0.88 -14.45
N ASP A 118 -2.98 -0.12 -14.67
CA ASP A 118 -1.53 -0.01 -14.49
C ASP A 118 -0.91 1.11 -15.35
N ARG A 119 -1.30 1.20 -16.64
CA ARG A 119 -0.84 2.28 -17.53
C ARG A 119 -1.31 3.66 -17.07
N VAL A 120 -2.53 3.77 -16.55
CA VAL A 120 -3.05 5.03 -16.00
C VAL A 120 -2.25 5.44 -14.76
N LEU A 121 -2.03 4.52 -13.81
CA LEU A 121 -1.23 4.80 -12.61
C LEU A 121 0.21 5.22 -12.98
N ASN A 122 0.82 4.54 -13.95
CA ASN A 122 2.15 4.91 -14.44
C ASN A 122 2.18 6.29 -15.10
N GLU A 123 1.16 6.65 -15.89
CA GLU A 123 1.06 7.98 -16.51
C GLU A 123 0.80 9.07 -15.45
N VAL A 124 0.00 8.78 -14.43
CA VAL A 124 -0.21 9.68 -13.28
C VAL A 124 1.11 9.89 -12.55
N CYS A 125 1.86 8.84 -12.23
CA CYS A 125 3.18 8.97 -11.60
C CYS A 125 4.18 9.74 -12.48
N ARG A 126 4.09 9.61 -13.81
CA ARG A 126 4.92 10.37 -14.76
C ARG A 126 4.60 11.87 -14.76
N ARG A 127 3.31 12.23 -14.63
CA ARG A 127 2.82 13.62 -14.65
C ARG A 127 2.90 14.31 -13.29
N HIS A 128 2.54 13.59 -12.24
CA HIS A 128 2.30 14.06 -10.88
C HIS A 128 3.17 13.28 -9.89
N ALA A 129 4.48 13.29 -10.10
CA ALA A 129 5.41 12.57 -9.25
C ALA A 129 5.27 13.01 -7.79
N ALA A 130 4.75 12.11 -6.95
CA ALA A 130 4.56 12.34 -5.52
C ALA A 130 5.87 12.70 -4.80
N LEU A 131 6.98 12.13 -5.27
CA LEU A 131 8.34 12.46 -4.85
C LEU A 131 9.06 13.14 -6.01
N PHE A 132 9.07 14.47 -6.02
CA PHE A 132 9.69 15.27 -7.10
C PHE A 132 11.20 15.47 -6.95
N LEU A 133 11.77 15.13 -5.78
CA LEU A 133 13.20 15.33 -5.50
C LEU A 133 13.79 14.14 -4.75
N MET A 134 14.80 13.53 -5.34
CA MET A 134 15.71 12.61 -4.67
C MET A 134 17.10 13.23 -4.62
N ARG A 135 17.72 13.25 -3.44
CA ARG A 135 19.10 13.71 -3.29
C ARG A 135 20.05 12.54 -3.48
N ARG A 136 21.14 12.79 -4.20
CA ARG A 136 22.27 11.87 -4.31
C ARG A 136 23.52 12.54 -3.79
N THR A 137 24.28 11.85 -2.94
CA THR A 137 25.59 12.35 -2.53
C THR A 137 26.65 11.93 -3.55
N THR A 138 27.51 12.87 -3.93
CA THR A 138 28.65 12.64 -4.85
C THR A 138 29.93 12.24 -4.12
N ALA A 139 29.94 12.30 -2.80
CA ALA A 139 31.04 11.89 -1.92
C ALA A 139 30.49 11.03 -0.77
N ARG A 140 31.36 10.34 -0.03
CA ARG A 140 30.96 9.60 1.17
C ARG A 140 30.45 10.56 2.24
N VAL A 141 29.20 10.41 2.65
CA VAL A 141 28.69 11.05 3.88
C VAL A 141 29.17 10.19 5.05
N TRP A 142 30.15 10.69 5.80
CA TRP A 142 30.54 10.06 7.06
C TRP A 142 29.54 10.47 8.13
N CYS A 143 28.51 9.65 8.37
CA CYS A 143 27.68 9.80 9.58
C CYS A 143 28.46 9.25 10.76
N ARG A 144 29.08 10.13 11.55
CA ARG A 144 29.60 9.76 12.87
C ARG A 144 28.42 9.72 13.83
N PHE A 145 27.82 8.55 14.00
CA PHE A 145 26.94 8.31 15.14
C PHE A 145 27.83 8.27 16.39
N GLY A 146 27.54 9.18 17.32
CA GLY A 146 28.24 9.32 18.60
C GLY A 146 27.56 8.51 19.69
#